data_AF-A0Q1W6-F1
#
_entry.id   AF-A0Q1W6-F1
#
_cell.length_a   1.000
_cell.length_b   1.000
_cell.length_c   1.000
_cell.angle_alpha   90.00
_cell.angle_beta   90.00
_cell.angle_gamma   90.00
#
_symmetry.space_group_name_H-M   'P 1'
#
loop_
_entity.id
_entity.type
_entity.pdbx_description
1 polymer ?
#
loop_
_entity_poly.entity_id
_entity_poly.type
_entity_poly.pdbx_seq_one_letter_code
_entity_poly.pdbx_strand_id
1 'polypeptide(L)'
;MHNSCMAKIGRKGKQARLKELVKDLKLSRSLRGELKRDINLIKKGRRRTIRVPKGYELAHRRGFEARKGYGYAYSDLQVIRNHRIQHRIDKYGKLRR
;
A
#
# COMPACT_ATOMS: atom_id res chain seq x y z
N MET A 1 -30.23 -7.65 3.05
CA MET A 1 -28.93 -7.77 3.76
C MET A 1 -27.78 -7.56 2.78
N HIS A 2 -26.64 -7.03 3.27
CA HIS A 2 -25.29 -7.06 2.66
C HIS A 2 -24.93 -6.05 1.57
N ASN A 3 -24.39 -4.87 1.95
CA ASN A 3 -23.40 -4.15 1.13
C ASN A 3 -22.37 -3.32 1.93
N SER A 4 -22.37 -3.43 3.27
CA SER A 4 -21.43 -2.71 4.16
C SER A 4 -20.12 -3.48 4.41
N CYS A 5 -20.07 -4.78 4.09
CA CYS A 5 -18.91 -5.64 4.39
C CYS A 5 -17.75 -5.48 3.38
N MET A 6 -18.03 -5.29 2.09
CA MET A 6 -17.00 -5.26 1.04
C MET A 6 -16.19 -3.95 1.02
N ALA A 7 -16.83 -2.80 1.27
CA ALA A 7 -16.14 -1.51 1.35
C ALA A 7 -15.07 -1.48 2.46
N LYS A 8 -15.24 -2.26 3.53
CA LYS A 8 -14.28 -2.37 4.63
C LYS A 8 -13.09 -3.30 4.29
N ILE A 9 -13.20 -4.19 3.32
CA ILE A 9 -12.11 -5.08 2.88
C ILE A 9 -11.07 -4.29 2.08
N GLY A 10 -11.52 -3.34 1.25
CA GLY A 10 -10.64 -2.56 0.37
C GLY A 10 -9.54 -1.76 1.07
N ARG A 11 -9.72 -1.40 2.36
CA ARG A 11 -8.74 -0.66 3.16
C ARG A 11 -7.97 -1.54 4.16
N LYS A 12 -8.19 -2.85 4.16
CA LYS A 12 -7.49 -3.81 5.02
C LYS A 12 -6.28 -4.41 4.30
N GLY A 13 -5.36 -5.00 5.07
CA GLY A 13 -4.20 -5.72 4.54
C GLY A 13 -2.94 -4.89 4.33
N LYS A 14 -2.93 -3.59 4.64
CA LYS A 14 -1.74 -2.72 4.49
C LYS A 14 -0.50 -3.28 5.19
N GLN A 15 -0.64 -3.75 6.43
CA GLN A 15 0.47 -4.31 7.20
C GLN A 15 0.95 -5.65 6.64
N ALA A 16 0.04 -6.50 6.17
CA ALA A 16 0.40 -7.76 5.50
C ALA A 16 1.18 -7.48 4.22
N ARG A 17 0.69 -6.55 3.39
CA ARG A 17 1.38 -6.13 2.17
C ARG A 17 2.77 -5.58 2.44
N LEU A 18 2.93 -4.72 3.46
CA LEU A 18 4.25 -4.20 3.83
C LEU A 18 5.23 -5.32 4.26
N LYS A 19 4.74 -6.40 4.88
CA LYS A 19 5.57 -7.58 5.20
C LYS A 19 5.99 -8.35 3.95
N GLU A 20 5.09 -8.50 2.97
CA GLU A 20 5.39 -9.15 1.68
C GLU A 20 6.45 -8.36 0.90
N LEU A 21 6.31 -7.03 0.84
CA LEU A 21 7.22 -6.14 0.13
C LEU A 21 8.68 -6.22 0.65
N VAL A 22 8.90 -6.63 1.89
CA VAL A 22 10.26 -6.86 2.40
C VAL A 22 10.99 -7.99 1.65
N LYS A 23 10.24 -8.98 1.17
CA LYS A 23 10.77 -10.14 0.43
C LYS A 23 10.89 -9.89 -1.07
N ASP A 24 10.29 -8.82 -1.58
CA ASP A 24 10.28 -8.53 -3.02
C ASP A 24 11.63 -7.99 -3.50
N LEU A 25 12.30 -8.73 -4.39
CA LEU A 25 13.60 -8.36 -4.94
C LEU A 25 13.52 -7.16 -5.89
N LYS A 26 12.33 -6.84 -6.44
CA LYS A 26 12.12 -5.67 -7.31
C LYS A 26 12.17 -4.35 -6.56
N LEU A 27 11.98 -4.39 -5.24
CA LEU A 27 12.14 -3.21 -4.40
C LEU A 27 13.61 -2.93 -4.09
N SER A 28 13.95 -1.64 -4.12
CA SER A 28 15.29 -1.18 -3.79
C SER A 28 15.69 -1.64 -2.39
N ARG A 29 16.99 -1.92 -2.22
CA ARG A 29 17.56 -2.41 -0.96
C ARG A 29 17.30 -1.45 0.21
N SER A 30 17.34 -0.15 -0.05
CA SER A 30 17.08 0.90 0.94
C SER A 30 15.65 0.82 1.49
N LEU A 31 14.65 0.69 0.61
CA LEU A 31 13.24 0.58 1.01
C LEU A 31 12.98 -0.69 1.81
N ARG A 32 13.55 -1.81 1.38
CA ARG A 32 13.48 -3.07 2.13
C ARG A 32 14.16 -2.96 3.50
N GLY A 33 15.26 -2.22 3.59
CA GLY A 33 15.97 -1.94 4.85
C GLY A 33 15.11 -1.19 5.85
N GLU A 34 14.40 -0.14 5.42
CA GLU A 34 13.46 0.60 6.27
C GLU A 34 12.34 -0.30 6.81
N LEU A 35 11.71 -1.08 5.93
CA LEU A 35 10.65 -2.01 6.33
C LEU A 35 11.16 -3.08 7.31
N LYS A 36 12.36 -3.63 7.06
CA LYS A 36 12.99 -4.62 7.95
C LYS A 36 13.34 -4.02 9.31
N ARG A 37 13.78 -2.76 9.37
CA ARG A 37 14.03 -2.03 10.61
C ARG A 37 12.74 -1.94 11.43
N ASP A 38 11.63 -1.59 10.81
CA ASP A 38 10.34 -1.49 11.49
C ASP A 38 9.83 -2.84 11.97
N ILE A 39 9.98 -3.91 11.18
CA ILE A 39 9.67 -5.28 11.61
C ILE A 39 10.49 -5.65 12.85
N ASN A 40 11.78 -5.32 12.87
CA ASN A 40 12.64 -5.60 14.02
C ASN A 40 12.24 -4.77 15.26
N LEU A 41 11.82 -3.51 15.08
CA LEU A 41 11.31 -2.69 16.18
C LEU A 41 9.99 -3.23 16.75
N ILE A 42 9.12 -3.80 15.91
CA ILE A 42 7.90 -4.48 16.36
C ILE A 42 8.24 -5.74 17.16
N LYS A 43 9.17 -6.57 16.66
CA LYS A 43 9.64 -7.75 17.40
C LYS A 43 10.23 -7.40 18.76
N LYS A 44 10.89 -6.23 18.87
CA LYS A 44 11.43 -5.69 20.12
C LYS A 44 10.40 -4.96 20.99
N GLY A 45 9.11 -4.92 20.61
CA GLY A 45 8.06 -4.24 21.35
C GLY A 45 8.11 -2.70 21.29
N ARG A 46 9.02 -2.10 20.52
CA ARG A 46 9.19 -0.63 20.43
C ARG A 46 8.21 0.04 19.47
N ARG A 47 7.56 -0.74 18.60
CA ARG A 47 6.54 -0.26 17.65
C ARG A 47 5.40 -1.26 17.53
N ARG A 48 4.20 -0.76 17.23
CA ARG A 48 3.00 -1.60 16.98
C ARG A 48 2.76 -1.89 15.50
N THR A 49 3.28 -1.05 14.60
CA THR A 49 2.98 -1.10 13.16
C THR A 49 4.19 -0.76 12.29
N ILE A 50 4.25 -1.34 11.09
CA ILE A 50 5.24 -1.02 10.05
C ILE A 50 4.80 0.27 9.35
N ARG A 51 5.71 1.24 9.26
CA ARG A 51 5.49 2.48 8.53
C ARG A 51 5.77 2.29 7.06
N VAL A 52 5.12 3.11 6.23
CA VAL A 52 5.49 3.22 4.83
C VAL A 52 6.80 4.03 4.76
N PRO A 53 7.79 3.63 3.93
CA PRO A 53 9.05 4.35 3.79
C PRO A 53 8.84 5.83 3.44
N LYS A 54 9.76 6.68 3.89
CA LYS A 54 9.62 8.14 3.73
C LYS A 54 9.64 8.52 2.24
N GLY A 55 8.65 9.32 1.81
CA GLY A 55 8.51 9.74 0.41
C GLY A 55 7.72 8.77 -0.49
N TYR A 56 7.26 7.65 0.08
CA TYR A 56 6.49 6.64 -0.62
C TYR A 56 5.10 6.46 -0.01
N GLU A 57 4.18 5.98 -0.82
CA GLU A 57 2.85 5.57 -0.41
C GLU A 57 2.48 4.23 -1.05
N LEU A 58 1.55 3.53 -0.39
CA LEU A 58 1.03 2.26 -0.90
C LEU A 58 -0.14 2.57 -1.83
N ALA A 59 0.13 2.53 -3.13
CA ALA A 59 -0.79 2.92 -4.19
C ALA A 59 -1.50 1.69 -4.76
N HIS A 60 -2.81 1.77 -4.94
CA HIS A 60 -3.55 0.72 -5.64
C HIS A 60 -3.23 0.73 -7.14
N ARG A 61 -3.06 -0.46 -7.72
CA ARG A 61 -2.98 -0.60 -9.18
C ARG A 61 -4.27 -0.12 -9.85
N ARG A 62 -4.15 0.40 -11.07
CA ARG A 62 -5.32 0.72 -11.91
C ARG A 62 -6.20 -0.53 -12.06
N GLY A 63 -7.50 -0.37 -11.90
CA GLY A 63 -8.46 -1.49 -11.93
C GLY A 63 -8.68 -2.19 -10.59
N PHE A 64 -7.71 -2.13 -9.66
CA PHE A 64 -7.77 -2.76 -8.32
C PHE A 64 -7.97 -1.72 -7.20
N GLU A 65 -8.81 -0.74 -7.48
CA GLU A 65 -9.05 0.37 -6.56
C GLU A 65 -9.86 -0.07 -5.34
N ALA A 66 -9.59 0.53 -4.19
CA ALA A 66 -10.37 0.31 -2.98
C ALA A 66 -11.88 0.59 -3.17
N ARG A 67 -12.24 1.51 -4.08
CA ARG A 67 -13.64 1.80 -4.44
C ARG A 67 -14.35 0.58 -5.05
N LYS A 68 -13.62 -0.26 -5.77
CA LYS A 68 -14.11 -1.50 -6.37
C LYS A 68 -14.08 -2.68 -5.38
N GLY A 69 -13.69 -2.46 -4.13
CA GLY A 69 -13.62 -3.48 -3.07
C GLY A 69 -12.27 -4.20 -2.95
N TYR A 70 -11.29 -3.90 -3.81
CA TYR A 70 -9.98 -4.53 -3.76
C TYR A 70 -9.11 -3.99 -2.61
N GLY A 71 -8.53 -4.91 -1.84
CA GLY A 71 -7.64 -4.60 -0.72
C GLY A 71 -6.23 -4.18 -1.14
N TYR A 72 -5.38 -3.92 -0.15
CA TYR A 72 -3.97 -3.54 -0.37
C TYR A 72 -3.08 -4.66 -0.95
N ALA A 73 -3.63 -5.87 -1.16
CA ALA A 73 -2.91 -6.98 -1.80
C ALA A 73 -2.44 -6.63 -3.22
N TYR A 74 -3.23 -5.81 -3.94
CA TYR A 74 -2.93 -5.35 -5.30
C TYR A 74 -2.36 -3.94 -5.32
N SER A 75 -1.67 -3.55 -4.24
CA SER A 75 -1.02 -2.25 -4.13
C SER A 75 0.49 -2.38 -4.17
N ASP A 76 1.13 -1.40 -4.78
CA ASP A 76 2.58 -1.30 -4.87
C ASP A 76 3.08 -0.04 -4.19
N LEU A 77 4.36 -0.05 -3.83
CA LEU A 77 5.00 1.10 -3.23
C LEU A 77 5.37 2.09 -4.32
N GLN A 78 4.76 3.28 -4.30
CA GLN A 78 5.01 4.34 -5.29
C GLN A 78 5.50 5.62 -4.62
N VAL A 79 6.29 6.39 -5.36
CA VAL A 79 6.69 7.74 -4.93
C VAL A 79 5.44 8.62 -4.89
N ILE A 80 5.26 9.34 -3.77
CA ILE A 80 4.06 10.17 -3.52
C ILE A 80 3.77 11.13 -4.68
N ARG A 81 4.82 11.73 -5.25
CA ARG A 81 4.69 12.64 -6.40
C ARG A 81 4.04 11.94 -7.60
N ASN A 82 4.49 10.73 -7.93
CA ASN A 82 3.99 9.98 -9.08
C ASN A 82 2.54 9.55 -8.85
N HIS A 83 2.21 9.09 -7.66
CA HIS A 83 0.84 8.70 -7.31
C HIS A 83 -0.12 9.90 -7.33
N ARG A 84 0.30 11.07 -6.85
CA ARG A 84 -0.48 12.32 -6.98
C ARG A 84 -0.66 12.74 -8.43
N ILE A 85 0.37 12.65 -9.25
CA ILE A 85 0.29 12.92 -10.69
C ILE A 85 -0.70 11.95 -11.34
N GLN A 86 -0.64 10.65 -11.00
CA GLN A 86 -1.57 9.65 -11.49
C GLN A 86 -3.01 10.00 -11.11
N HIS A 87 -3.28 10.38 -9.85
CA HIS A 87 -4.62 10.81 -9.44
C HIS A 87 -5.12 12.05 -10.19
N ARG A 88 -4.23 13.02 -10.47
CA ARG A 88 -4.56 14.22 -11.25
C ARG A 88 -4.94 13.87 -12.69
N ILE A 89 -4.16 12.99 -13.34
CA ILE A 89 -4.40 12.57 -14.73
C ILE A 89 -5.65 11.69 -14.82
N ASP A 90 -5.77 10.68 -13.94
CA ASP A 90 -6.87 9.70 -13.97
C ASP A 90 -8.18 10.26 -13.36
N LYS A 91 -8.22 11.55 -13.00
CA LYS A 91 -9.32 12.21 -12.26
C LYS A 91 -9.83 11.36 -11.09
N TYR A 92 -8.91 10.86 -10.26
CA TYR A 92 -9.20 9.95 -9.14
C TYR A 92 -9.85 8.60 -9.54
N GLY A 93 -9.56 8.09 -10.73
CA GLY A 93 -10.15 6.84 -11.24
C GLY A 93 -11.53 7.03 -11.86
N LYS A 94 -11.89 8.25 -12.26
CA LYS A 94 -13.14 8.56 -12.99
C LYS A 94 -12.98 8.48 -14.51
N LEU A 95 -11.76 8.58 -15.03
CA LEU A 95 -11.52 8.27 -16.44
C LEU A 95 -11.55 6.74 -16.62
N ARG A 96 -12.65 6.23 -17.16
CA ARG A 96 -12.72 4.87 -17.73
C ARG A 96 -11.88 4.89 -19.01
N ARG A 97 -10.86 4.02 -19.09
CA ARG A 97 -10.23 3.64 -20.36
C ARG A 97 -10.35 2.14 -20.51
#